data_AF-A0A2D4RRN3-F1
#
_entry.id   AF-A0A2D4RRN3-F1
#
_cell.length_a   1.000
_cell.length_b   1.000
_cell.length_c   1.000
_cell.angle_alpha   90.00
_cell.angle_beta   90.00
_cell.angle_gamma   90.00
#
_symmetry.space_group_name_H-M   'P 1'
#
loop_
_entity.id
_entity.type
_entity.pdbx_description
1 polymer ?
#
loop_
_entity_poly.entity_id
_entity_poly.type
_entity_poly.pdbx_seq_one_letter_code
_entity_poly.pdbx_strand_id
1 'polypeptide(L)'
;MKIDGKQLTFPKSVPVKYSAKLIKEAEGEITIEAEDEDSYLKVFTPFRGVAKLYVFENERWVDAETSQPFSGFDLSALGLDQLGDLEKEEEADPPKIIT
;
A
#
# COMPACT_ATOMS: atom_id res chain seq x y z
N MET A 1 7.17 3.30 -2.73
CA MET A 1 6.62 2.33 -3.71
C MET A 1 7.49 2.30 -4.96
N LYS A 2 7.68 1.13 -5.59
CA LYS A 2 8.51 0.92 -6.78
C LYS A 2 7.79 0.00 -7.78
N ILE A 3 8.00 0.21 -9.08
CA ILE A 3 7.53 -0.69 -10.14
C ILE A 3 8.69 -1.13 -11.00
N ASP A 4 8.70 -2.42 -11.29
CA ASP A 4 9.63 -3.07 -12.20
C ASP A 4 8.82 -3.96 -13.16
N GLY A 5 8.44 -3.39 -14.31
CA GLY A 5 7.55 -4.06 -15.27
C GLY A 5 6.20 -4.45 -14.68
N LYS A 6 5.98 -5.76 -14.51
CA LYS A 6 4.76 -6.34 -13.91
C LYS A 6 4.78 -6.35 -12.38
N GLN A 7 5.93 -6.11 -11.77
CA GLN A 7 6.11 -6.18 -10.33
C GLN A 7 5.89 -4.81 -9.69
N LEU A 8 5.15 -4.78 -8.60
CA LEU A 8 4.87 -3.60 -7.82
C LEU A 8 5.22 -3.86 -6.36
N THR A 9 6.16 -3.08 -5.84
CA THR A 9 6.64 -3.15 -4.46
C THR A 9 6.13 -1.97 -3.64
N PHE A 10 5.52 -2.26 -2.50
CA PHE A 10 4.95 -1.27 -1.59
C PHE A 10 5.21 -1.61 -0.12
N PRO A 11 5.24 -0.61 0.78
CA PRO A 11 5.45 -0.87 2.19
C PRO A 11 4.24 -1.58 2.80
N LYS A 12 4.48 -2.55 3.69
CA LYS A 12 3.43 -3.31 4.38
C LYS A 12 2.56 -2.43 5.29
N SER A 13 3.12 -1.31 5.76
CA SER A 13 2.44 -0.30 6.58
C SER A 13 1.29 0.43 5.87
N VAL A 14 1.21 0.35 4.53
CA VAL A 14 0.17 1.05 3.77
C VAL A 14 -1.06 0.17 3.68
N PRO A 15 -2.25 0.68 4.09
CA PRO A 15 -3.49 -0.07 3.94
C PRO A 15 -3.84 -0.16 2.45
N VAL A 16 -3.63 -1.34 1.88
CA VAL A 16 -3.92 -1.63 0.47
C VAL A 16 -4.80 -2.87 0.32
N LYS A 17 -5.50 -2.95 -0.81
CA LYS A 17 -6.15 -4.17 -1.29
C LYS A 17 -5.72 -4.39 -2.73
N TYR A 18 -5.19 -5.56 -3.01
CA TYR A 18 -4.76 -5.91 -4.36
C TYR A 18 -5.42 -7.19 -4.85
N SER A 19 -5.53 -7.30 -6.16
CA SER A 19 -5.81 -8.54 -6.88
C SER A 19 -4.63 -8.77 -7.80
N ALA A 20 -3.66 -9.56 -7.34
CA ALA A 20 -2.41 -9.84 -8.02
C ALA A 20 -1.70 -10.97 -7.26
N LYS A 21 -0.70 -11.57 -7.89
CA LYS A 21 0.10 -12.62 -7.27
C LYS A 21 1.09 -12.02 -6.28
N LEU A 22 1.02 -12.44 -5.02
CA LEU A 22 2.07 -12.14 -4.05
C LEU A 22 3.32 -12.96 -4.40
N ILE A 23 4.40 -12.29 -4.82
CA ILE A 23 5.67 -12.96 -5.19
C ILE A 23 6.75 -12.81 -4.13
N LYS A 24 6.66 -11.78 -3.29
CA LYS A 24 7.60 -11.56 -2.19
C LYS A 24 6.92 -10.82 -1.04
N GLU A 25 7.12 -11.31 0.16
CA GLU A 25 6.77 -10.61 1.40
C GLU A 25 8.02 -10.55 2.28
N ALA A 26 8.44 -9.35 2.64
CA ALA A 26 9.54 -9.07 3.56
C ALA A 26 8.99 -8.30 4.78
N GLU A 27 9.80 -8.17 5.84
CA GLU A 27 9.38 -7.55 7.11
C GLU A 27 8.82 -6.12 6.98
N GLY A 28 9.14 -5.39 5.91
CA GLY A 28 8.61 -4.03 5.67
C GLY A 28 8.02 -3.78 4.29
N GLU A 29 8.14 -4.70 3.34
CA GLU A 29 7.73 -4.50 1.95
C GLU A 29 7.04 -5.74 1.40
N ILE A 30 6.05 -5.49 0.54
CA ILE A 30 5.30 -6.48 -0.20
C ILE A 30 5.55 -6.24 -1.69
N THR A 31 5.86 -7.28 -2.44
CA THR A 31 5.93 -7.26 -3.89
C THR A 31 4.86 -8.17 -4.48
N ILE A 32 4.01 -7.56 -5.31
CA ILE A 32 2.99 -8.26 -6.10
C ILE A 32 3.37 -8.24 -7.58
N GLU A 33 2.93 -9.24 -8.32
CA GLU A 33 3.08 -9.35 -9.77
C GLU A 33 1.70 -9.44 -10.40
N ALA A 34 1.44 -8.60 -11.41
CA ALA A 34 0.20 -8.67 -12.17
C ALA A 34 0.16 -9.97 -13.00
N GLU A 35 -0.91 -10.75 -12.83
CA GLU A 35 -1.15 -11.98 -13.60
C GLU A 35 -1.90 -11.66 -14.89
N ASP A 36 -2.96 -10.86 -14.77
CA ASP A 36 -3.90 -10.55 -15.84
C ASP A 36 -4.27 -9.04 -15.88
N GLU A 37 -5.06 -8.64 -16.88
CA GLU A 37 -5.59 -7.26 -17.02
C GLU A 37 -6.58 -6.88 -15.90
N ASP A 38 -7.12 -7.86 -15.18
CA ASP A 38 -7.93 -7.65 -13.98
C ASP A 38 -7.09 -7.32 -12.72
N SER A 39 -5.75 -7.26 -12.86
CA SER A 39 -4.90 -7.00 -11.70
C SER A 39 -5.01 -5.55 -11.25
N TYR A 40 -5.22 -5.33 -9.95
CA TYR A 40 -5.33 -3.99 -9.39
C TYR A 40 -4.66 -3.87 -8.02
N LEU A 41 -4.30 -2.64 -7.66
CA LEU A 41 -3.86 -2.23 -6.34
C LEU A 41 -4.64 -0.99 -5.91
N LYS A 42 -5.44 -1.14 -4.85
CA LYS A 42 -6.23 -0.08 -4.26
C LYS A 42 -5.59 0.36 -2.96
N VAL A 43 -5.19 1.62 -2.89
CA VAL A 43 -4.60 2.25 -1.71
C VAL A 43 -5.71 2.98 -0.95
N PHE A 44 -5.79 2.76 0.36
CA PHE A 44 -6.74 3.45 1.21
C PHE A 44 -6.08 4.57 2.00
N THR A 45 -6.85 5.61 2.27
CA THR A 45 -6.52 6.64 3.26
C THR A 45 -6.78 6.12 4.67
N PRO A 46 -6.25 6.77 5.74
CA PRO A 46 -6.57 6.38 7.12
C PRO A 46 -8.08 6.52 7.41
N PHE A 47 -8.75 7.43 6.70
CA PHE A 47 -10.18 7.71 6.84
C PHE A 47 -11.07 6.75 6.03
N ARG A 48 -10.55 5.59 5.62
CA ARG A 48 -11.23 4.57 4.80
C ARG A 48 -11.70 5.04 3.40
N GLY A 49 -11.32 6.23 2.97
CA GLY A 49 -11.46 6.68 1.58
C GLY A 49 -10.45 5.99 0.67
N VAL A 50 -10.76 5.90 -0.62
CA VAL A 50 -9.81 5.41 -1.64
C VAL A 50 -8.84 6.55 -1.94
N ALA A 51 -7.57 6.35 -1.61
CA ALA A 51 -6.51 7.30 -1.91
C ALA A 51 -6.14 7.24 -3.39
N LYS A 52 -5.88 6.01 -3.86
CA LYS A 52 -5.46 5.72 -5.23
C LYS A 52 -5.91 4.34 -5.66
N LEU A 53 -6.06 4.18 -6.98
CA LEU A 53 -6.30 2.91 -7.62
C LEU A 53 -5.32 2.77 -8.79
N TYR A 54 -4.52 1.72 -8.74
CA TYR A 54 -3.67 1.29 -9.84
C TYR A 54 -4.25 0.05 -10.48
N VAL A 55 -4.24 0.01 -11.80
CA VAL A 55 -4.66 -1.14 -12.61
C VAL A 55 -3.51 -1.55 -13.51
N PHE A 56 -3.48 -2.82 -13.87
CA PHE A 56 -2.49 -3.33 -14.79
C PHE A 56 -3.08 -3.38 -16.20
N GLU A 57 -2.67 -2.44 -17.05
CA GLU A 57 -3.16 -2.31 -18.42
C GLU A 57 -1.98 -2.10 -19.37
N ASN A 58 -2.06 -2.61 -20.60
CA ASN A 58 -1.00 -2.47 -21.60
C ASN A 58 0.38 -2.89 -21.07
N GLU A 59 0.40 -3.99 -20.31
CA GLU A 59 1.60 -4.56 -19.68
C GLU A 59 2.30 -3.65 -18.66
N ARG A 60 1.58 -2.67 -18.10
CA ARG A 60 2.12 -1.69 -17.14
C ARG A 60 1.11 -1.34 -16.05
N TRP A 61 1.62 -1.02 -14.89
CA TRP A 61 0.83 -0.43 -13.81
C TRP A 61 0.54 1.04 -14.09
N VAL A 62 -0.74 1.39 -14.21
CA VAL A 62 -1.22 2.74 -14.48
C VAL A 62 -2.21 3.18 -13.41
N ASP A 63 -2.26 4.49 -13.15
CA ASP A 63 -3.27 5.10 -12.29
C ASP A 63 -4.62 5.09 -13.01
N ALA A 64 -5.66 4.55 -12.36
CA ALA A 64 -6.98 4.40 -12.98
C ALA A 64 -7.73 5.73 -13.18
N GLU A 65 -7.38 6.80 -12.45
CA GLU A 65 -7.99 8.12 -12.63
C GLU A 65 -7.35 8.89 -13.78
N THR A 66 -6.03 8.82 -13.90
CA THR A 66 -5.29 9.65 -14.88
C THR A 66 -4.81 8.86 -16.09
N SER A 67 -4.91 7.52 -16.06
CA SER A 67 -4.30 6.58 -17.01
C SER A 67 -2.79 6.81 -17.18
N GLN A 68 -2.15 7.47 -16.21
CA GLN A 68 -0.72 7.73 -16.27
C GLN A 68 0.05 6.56 -15.69
N PRO A 69 1.21 6.22 -16.26
CA PRO A 69 2.11 5.26 -15.64
C PRO A 69 2.48 5.74 -14.24
N PHE A 70 2.59 4.80 -13.31
CA PHE A 70 2.99 5.11 -11.96
C PHE A 70 4.31 5.91 -11.93
N SER A 71 4.27 7.11 -11.34
CA SER A 71 5.42 8.04 -11.32
C SER A 71 6.09 8.16 -9.94
N GLY A 72 5.86 7.21 -9.03
CA GLY A 72 6.24 7.35 -7.63
C GLY A 72 5.11 7.99 -6.85
N PHE A 73 4.37 7.15 -6.14
CA PHE A 73 3.37 7.62 -5.20
C PHE A 73 4.06 8.04 -3.91
N ASP A 74 3.95 9.32 -3.58
CA ASP A 74 4.44 9.87 -2.33
C ASP A 74 3.37 9.65 -1.25
N LEU A 75 3.62 8.68 -0.38
CA LEU A 75 2.73 8.33 0.74
C LEU A 75 2.69 9.45 1.78
N SER A 76 3.75 10.25 1.90
CA SER A 76 3.84 11.39 2.80
C SER A 76 2.90 12.50 2.38
N ALA A 77 2.66 12.67 1.07
CA ALA A 77 1.68 13.63 0.55
C ALA A 77 0.24 13.35 1.03
N LEU A 78 -0.04 12.11 1.45
CA LEU A 78 -1.33 11.72 2.03
C LEU A 78 -1.27 11.47 3.55
N GLY A 79 -0.15 11.78 4.20
CA GLY A 79 0.07 11.51 5.62
C GLY A 79 0.10 10.01 5.97
N LEU A 80 0.30 9.13 4.98
CA LEU A 80 0.32 7.68 5.14
C LEU A 80 1.68 7.13 5.58
N ASP A 81 2.74 7.95 5.52
CA ASP A 81 4.10 7.59 5.93
C ASP A 81 4.19 7.24 7.43
N GLN A 82 3.29 7.81 8.25
CA GLN A 82 3.23 7.58 9.70
C GLN A 82 2.32 6.42 10.13
N LEU A 83 1.59 5.77 9.20
CA LEU A 83 0.65 4.70 9.57
C LEU A 83 1.34 3.40 10.00
N GLY A 84 2.63 3.23 9.71
CA GLY A 84 3.41 2.10 10.19
C GLY A 84 3.62 2.06 11.71
N ASP A 85 3.39 3.18 12.40
CA ASP A 85 3.50 3.26 13.86
C ASP A 85 2.16 3.03 14.59
N LEU A 86 1.03 2.97 13.87
CA LEU A 86 -0.29 2.82 14.49
C LEU A 86 -0.64 1.37 14.88
N GLU A 87 0.19 0.38 14.54
CA GLU A 87 0.08 -0.98 15.10
C GLU A 87 0.82 -1.11 16.45
N LYS A 88 1.37 -0.02 16.99
CA LYS A 88 2.13 -0.02 18.26
C LYS A 88 1.51 0.84 19.36
N GLU A 89 0.18 0.94 19.38
CA GLU A 89 -0.55 1.50 20.52
C GLU A 89 -1.60 0.50 21.03
N GLU A 90 -1.17 -0.69 21.43
CA GLU A 90 -1.98 -1.52 22.34
C GLU A 90 -1.10 -2.33 23.31
N GLU A 91 -0.41 -1.61 24.18
CA GLU A 91 -0.10 -2.07 25.55
C GLU A 91 0.14 -0.81 26.40
N ALA A 92 -0.93 -0.07 26.67
CA ALA A 92 -0.91 0.90 27.75
C ALA A 92 -0.92 0.11 29.07
N ASP A 93 0.25 0.01 29.71
CA ASP A 93 0.36 -0.47 31.09
C ASP A 93 -0.74 0.19 31.95
N PRO A 94 -1.58 -0.58 32.67
CA PRO A 94 -2.54 0.02 33.57
C PRO A 94 -1.79 0.81 34.66
N PRO A 95 -2.23 2.03 35.00
CA PRO A 95 -1.55 2.83 36.01
C PRO A 95 -1.57 2.05 37.33
N LYS A 96 -0.39 1.67 37.82
CA LYS A 96 -0.23 1.15 39.17
C LYS A 96 -0.66 2.25 40.15
N ILE A 97 -1.85 2.09 40.72
CA ILE A 97 -2.30 2.84 41.88
C ILE A 97 -1.37 2.47 43.04
N ILE A 98 -0.55 3.44 43.46
CA ILE A 98 0.23 3.33 44.69
C ILE A 98 -0.76 3.61 45.83
N THR A 99 -1.04 2.60 46.65
CA THR A 99 -1.74 2.71 47.94
C THR A 99 -0.80 2.19 49.02
#